data_AF-A0A1W1D6W6-F1
#
_entry.id   AF-A0A1W1D6W6-F1
#
_cell.length_a   1.000
_cell.length_b   1.000
_cell.length_c   1.000
_cell.angle_alpha   90.00
_cell.angle_beta   90.00
_cell.angle_gamma   90.00
#
_symmetry.space_group_name_H-M   'P 1'
#
loop_
_entity.id
_entity.type
_entity.pdbx_description
1 polymer ?
#
loop_
_entity_poly.entity_id
_entity_poly.type
_entity_poly.pdbx_seq_one_letter_code
_entity_poly.pdbx_strand_id
1 'polypeptide(L)'
;MEDEDTDEIYFTDVACRYLDEETCQCPHYDTRQSLVPDCLTIYPNWGEKFNWLPKTCAYRLLSEGKDLFDWHPLISGDVNSVHLAGISVRGRTFRDDKVAEEDIYKHVITWVD
;
A
#
# COMPACT_ATOMS: atom_id res chain seq x y z
N MET A 1 3.21 -3.83 -9.50
CA MET A 1 3.76 -4.70 -10.56
C MET A 1 5.21 -4.34 -10.76
N GLU A 2 6.07 -5.33 -10.92
CA GLU A 2 7.47 -5.14 -11.28
C GLU A 2 7.62 -5.56 -12.74
N ASP A 3 8.30 -4.73 -13.53
CA ASP A 3 8.61 -5.04 -14.93
C ASP A 3 9.81 -5.97 -15.01
N GLU A 4 9.63 -7.13 -15.65
CA GLU A 4 10.62 -8.21 -15.68
C GLU A 4 11.90 -7.86 -16.47
N ASP A 5 11.84 -6.87 -17.35
CA ASP A 5 12.97 -6.47 -18.21
C ASP A 5 13.77 -5.31 -17.60
N THR A 6 13.14 -4.48 -16.75
CA THR A 6 13.71 -3.21 -16.26
C THR A 6 13.80 -3.09 -14.74
N ASP A 7 13.21 -4.03 -13.99
CA ASP A 7 13.01 -3.94 -12.54
C ASP A 7 12.23 -2.68 -12.11
N GLU A 8 11.51 -2.03 -13.04
CA GLU A 8 10.71 -0.84 -12.74
C GLU A 8 9.43 -1.21 -11.99
N ILE A 9 9.06 -0.36 -11.03
CA ILE A 9 7.96 -0.63 -10.12
C ILE A 9 6.80 0.29 -10.45
N TYR A 10 5.70 -0.34 -10.85
CA TYR A 10 4.44 0.30 -11.17
C TYR A 10 3.43 0.06 -10.05
N PHE A 11 2.87 1.15 -9.52
CA PHE A 11 1.77 1.07 -8.58
C PHE A 11 0.44 0.90 -9.33
N THR A 12 -0.49 0.18 -8.71
CA THR A 12 -1.84 -0.03 -9.24
C THR A 12 -2.88 0.41 -8.23
N ASP A 13 -4.07 0.79 -8.69
CA ASP A 13 -5.23 1.01 -7.82
C ASP A 13 -5.99 -0.28 -7.46
N VAL A 14 -5.49 -1.44 -7.89
CA VAL A 14 -6.02 -2.74 -7.46
C VAL A 14 -5.56 -3.06 -6.04
N ALA A 15 -6.51 -3.31 -5.16
CA ALA A 15 -6.31 -3.67 -3.77
C ALA A 15 -6.98 -5.00 -3.41
N CYS A 16 -6.56 -5.60 -2.31
CA CYS A 16 -7.15 -6.83 -1.80
C CYS A 16 -8.68 -6.69 -1.64
N ARG A 17 -9.46 -7.69 -2.08
CA ARG A 17 -10.92 -7.74 -1.91
C ARG A 17 -11.45 -7.57 -0.48
N TYR A 18 -10.58 -7.77 0.53
CA TYR A 18 -10.91 -7.59 1.93
C TYR A 18 -10.48 -6.22 2.49
N LEU A 19 -9.88 -5.33 1.70
CA LEU A 19 -9.64 -3.95 2.12
C LEU A 19 -10.99 -3.26 2.35
N ASP A 20 -11.20 -2.73 3.55
CA ASP A 20 -12.34 -1.86 3.81
C ASP A 20 -12.08 -0.51 3.14
N GLU A 21 -12.88 -0.17 2.13
CA GLU A 21 -12.66 1.00 1.27
C GLU A 21 -12.83 2.34 1.99
N GLU A 22 -13.55 2.35 3.13
CA GLU A 22 -13.77 3.54 3.94
C GLU A 22 -12.63 3.74 4.94
N THR A 23 -12.30 2.72 5.73
CA THR A 23 -11.26 2.82 6.76
C THR A 23 -9.84 2.64 6.19
N CYS A 24 -9.72 2.07 4.99
CA CYS A 24 -8.47 1.61 4.40
C CYS A 24 -7.72 0.61 5.31
N GLN A 25 -8.45 -0.21 6.06
CA GLN A 25 -7.91 -1.23 6.93
C GLN A 25 -8.39 -2.63 6.51
N CYS A 26 -7.64 -3.66 6.90
CA CYS A 26 -8.07 -5.04 6.72
C CYS A 26 -8.89 -5.48 7.95
N PRO A 27 -10.19 -5.81 7.83
CA PRO A 27 -11.01 -6.27 8.94
C PRO A 27 -10.65 -7.70 9.37
N HIS A 28 -9.85 -8.42 8.57
CA HIS A 28 -9.39 -9.78 8.83
C HIS A 28 -7.89 -9.86 9.08
N TYR A 29 -7.29 -8.79 9.61
CA TYR A 29 -5.84 -8.68 9.72
C TYR A 29 -5.18 -9.87 10.43
N ASP A 30 -5.79 -10.39 11.50
CA ASP A 30 -5.25 -11.54 12.26
C ASP A 30 -5.32 -12.87 11.51
N THR A 31 -6.28 -13.03 10.60
CA THR A 31 -6.51 -14.27 9.83
C THR A 31 -6.18 -14.10 8.34
N ARG A 32 -5.54 -12.99 7.96
CA ARG A 32 -5.39 -12.55 6.56
C ARG A 32 -4.69 -13.57 5.68
N GLN A 33 -3.67 -14.25 6.20
CA GLN A 33 -2.90 -15.24 5.44
C GLN A 33 -3.66 -16.55 5.20
N SER A 34 -4.67 -16.86 6.02
CA SER A 34 -5.57 -17.99 5.76
C SER A 34 -6.59 -17.67 4.66
N LEU A 35 -6.94 -16.40 4.49
CA LEU A 35 -7.90 -15.93 3.48
C LEU A 35 -7.25 -15.57 2.14
N VAL A 36 -6.02 -15.06 2.19
CA VAL A 36 -5.21 -14.63 1.05
C VAL A 36 -3.78 -15.12 1.30
N PRO A 37 -3.40 -16.30 0.76
CA PRO A 37 -2.10 -16.90 1.00
C PRO A 37 -0.91 -15.99 0.67
N ASP A 38 -1.07 -15.14 -0.35
CA ASP A 38 -0.04 -14.18 -0.79
C ASP A 38 -0.02 -12.88 0.04
N CYS A 39 -0.83 -12.77 1.09
CA CYS A 39 -0.84 -11.59 1.94
C CYS A 39 0.49 -11.45 2.69
N LEU A 40 1.22 -10.38 2.33
CA LEU A 40 2.56 -10.12 2.81
C LEU A 40 2.57 -9.67 4.27
N THR A 41 3.58 -10.13 5.02
CA THR A 41 3.94 -9.53 6.32
C THR A 41 5.25 -8.80 6.17
N ILE A 42 5.23 -7.48 6.38
CA ILE A 42 6.42 -6.64 6.33
C ILE A 42 7.07 -6.64 7.71
N TYR A 43 8.36 -6.99 7.76
CA TYR A 43 9.14 -6.95 9.00
C TYR A 43 10.09 -5.73 9.00
N PRO A 44 10.29 -5.07 10.15
CA PRO A 44 11.16 -3.89 10.24
C PRO A 44 12.62 -4.11 9.81
N ASN A 45 13.08 -5.36 9.80
CA ASN A 45 14.46 -5.75 9.50
C ASN A 45 14.71 -6.13 8.03
N TRP A 46 13.78 -5.85 7.12
CA TRP A 46 13.97 -6.14 5.68
C TRP A 46 15.01 -5.26 5.00
N GLY A 47 15.51 -4.21 5.67
CA GLY A 47 16.64 -3.39 5.22
C GLY A 47 16.32 -2.57 3.96
N GLU A 48 17.28 -2.47 3.04
CA GLU A 48 17.16 -1.71 1.78
C GLU A 48 16.10 -2.25 0.79
N LYS A 49 15.39 -3.33 1.14
CA LYS A 49 14.38 -3.97 0.29
C LYS A 49 13.01 -3.30 0.31
N PHE A 50 12.94 -2.01 0.64
CA PHE A 50 11.69 -1.25 0.64
C PHE A 50 11.49 -0.40 -0.62
N ASN A 51 12.35 -0.55 -1.63
CA ASN A 51 12.29 0.24 -2.87
C ASN A 51 10.97 0.07 -3.64
N TRP A 52 10.29 -1.07 -3.44
CA TRP A 52 8.97 -1.36 -4.01
C TRP A 52 7.79 -0.74 -3.26
N LEU A 53 8.04 -0.17 -2.07
CA LEU A 53 7.03 0.59 -1.34
C LEU A 53 6.98 2.04 -1.83
N PRO A 54 5.81 2.69 -1.73
CA PRO A 54 5.68 4.12 -2.02
C PRO A 54 6.71 4.95 -1.25
N LYS A 55 7.18 6.06 -1.84
CA LYS A 55 8.20 6.94 -1.23
C LYS A 55 7.79 7.51 0.12
N THR A 56 6.48 7.59 0.38
CA THR A 56 5.88 8.08 1.63
C THR A 56 5.60 6.97 2.65
N CYS A 57 5.88 5.70 2.32
CA CYS A 57 5.64 4.59 3.23
C CYS A 57 6.52 4.70 4.48
N ALA A 58 5.93 4.51 5.67
CA ALA A 58 6.64 4.60 6.94
C ALA A 58 7.84 3.65 7.02
N TYR A 59 7.69 2.40 6.58
CA TYR A 59 8.78 1.43 6.62
C TYR A 59 9.97 1.89 5.77
N ARG A 60 9.68 2.43 4.57
CA ARG A 60 10.71 2.95 3.67
C ARG A 60 11.39 4.18 4.27
N LEU A 61 10.63 5.20 4.68
CA LEU A 61 11.17 6.42 5.28
C LEU A 61 12.08 6.12 6.47
N LEU A 62 11.60 5.29 7.42
CA LEU A 62 12.37 4.93 8.60
C LEU A 62 13.63 4.13 8.25
N SER A 63 13.58 3.24 7.25
CA SER A 63 14.77 2.52 6.78
C SER A 63 15.82 3.42 6.14
N GLU A 64 15.38 4.50 5.48
CA GLU A 64 16.24 5.50 4.83
C GLU A 64 16.71 6.58 5.84
N GLY A 65 16.34 6.48 7.11
CA GLY A 65 16.66 7.47 8.15
C GLY A 65 15.94 8.82 7.97
N LYS A 66 14.79 8.82 7.29
CA LYS A 66 13.94 10.00 7.07
C LYS A 66 12.83 10.08 8.11
N ASP A 67 12.39 11.30 8.37
CA ASP A 67 11.24 11.56 9.24
C ASP A 67 9.92 11.15 8.58
N LEU A 68 8.93 10.83 9.42
CA LEU A 68 7.55 10.65 8.99
C LEU A 68 6.89 12.02 8.80
N PHE A 69 5.98 12.12 7.84
CA PHE A 69 5.20 13.33 7.63
C PHE A 69 4.24 13.62 8.80
N ASP A 70 3.89 14.89 9.01
CA ASP A 70 3.00 15.33 10.10
C ASP A 70 1.59 14.70 10.05
N TRP A 71 1.13 14.33 8.85
CA TRP A 71 -0.14 13.64 8.65
C TRP A 71 -0.06 12.13 8.95
N HIS A 72 1.12 11.59 9.25
CA HIS A 72 1.27 10.16 9.51
C HIS A 72 0.68 9.81 10.89
N PRO A 73 -0.12 8.73 11.05
CA PRO A 73 -0.79 8.42 12.34
C PRO A 73 0.14 8.26 13.54
N LEU A 74 1.39 7.83 13.32
CA LEU A 74 2.41 7.76 14.38
C LEU A 74 2.90 9.13 14.86
N ILE A 75 2.74 10.18 14.05
CA ILE A 75 3.07 11.57 14.38
C ILE A 75 1.81 12.31 14.85
N SER A 76 0.72 12.23 14.09
CA SER A 76 -0.52 12.95 14.37
C SER A 76 -1.35 12.36 15.52
N GLY A 77 -1.17 11.06 15.81
CA GLY A 77 -2.02 10.31 16.76
C GLY A 77 -3.44 10.04 16.25
N ASP A 78 -3.79 10.44 15.03
CA ASP A 78 -5.12 10.29 14.44
C ASP A 78 -5.04 9.50 13.13
N VAL A 79 -5.69 8.35 13.09
CA VAL A 79 -5.77 7.52 11.88
C VAL A 79 -6.49 8.23 10.73
N ASN A 80 -7.35 9.22 11.00
CA ASN A 80 -8.05 9.96 9.95
C ASN A 80 -7.18 10.99 9.22
N SER A 81 -6.04 11.37 9.80
CA SER A 81 -5.17 12.40 9.24
C SER A 81 -4.67 12.08 7.82
N VAL A 82 -4.48 10.80 7.49
CA VAL A 82 -4.13 10.32 6.13
C VAL A 82 -5.21 10.63 5.10
N HIS A 83 -6.49 10.53 5.49
CA HIS A 83 -7.62 10.81 4.61
C HIS A 83 -7.79 12.32 4.43
N LEU A 84 -7.65 13.08 5.52
CA LEU A 84 -7.73 14.54 5.50
C LEU A 84 -6.61 15.16 4.65
N ALA A 85 -5.41 14.59 4.69
CA ALA A 85 -4.28 14.99 3.87
C ALA A 85 -4.41 14.58 2.39
N GLY A 86 -5.42 13.79 2.02
CA GLY A 86 -5.66 13.36 0.64
C GLY A 86 -4.67 12.31 0.09
N ILE A 87 -3.83 11.76 0.97
CA ILE A 87 -2.79 10.76 0.64
C ILE A 87 -3.30 9.31 0.78
N SER A 88 -4.55 9.13 1.19
CA SER A 88 -5.19 7.83 1.32
C SER A 88 -5.72 7.29 -0.01
N VAL A 89 -5.79 5.97 -0.11
CA VAL A 89 -6.43 5.23 -1.21
C VAL A 89 -7.97 5.17 -1.12
N ARG A 90 -8.59 5.76 -0.08
CA ARG A 90 -10.05 5.76 0.15
C ARG A 90 -10.81 6.19 -1.10
N GLY A 91 -11.73 5.33 -1.55
CA GLY A 91 -12.57 5.58 -2.73
C GLY A 91 -11.80 5.64 -4.06
N ARG A 92 -10.56 5.15 -4.10
CA ARG A 92 -9.69 5.18 -5.28
C ARG A 92 -9.16 3.79 -5.66
N THR A 93 -9.80 2.71 -5.22
CA THR A 93 -9.31 1.34 -5.45
C THR A 93 -10.34 0.42 -6.07
N PHE A 94 -9.88 -0.55 -6.84
CA PHE A 94 -10.66 -1.68 -7.34
C PHE A 94 -10.26 -2.96 -6.61
N ARG A 95 -11.21 -3.88 -6.43
CA ARG A 95 -10.94 -5.16 -5.76
C ARG A 95 -10.25 -6.13 -6.70
N ASP A 96 -9.23 -6.81 -6.19
CA ASP A 96 -8.46 -7.83 -6.92
C ASP A 96 -9.33 -8.98 -7.48
N ASP A 97 -10.46 -9.30 -6.85
CA ASP A 97 -11.40 -10.32 -7.32
C ASP A 97 -12.42 -9.82 -8.36
N LYS A 98 -12.32 -8.54 -8.75
CA LYS A 98 -13.17 -7.89 -9.78
C LYS A 98 -12.38 -7.39 -10.98
N VAL A 99 -11.05 -7.41 -10.89
CA VAL A 99 -10.14 -7.05 -11.98
C VAL A 99 -9.51 -8.34 -12.49
N ALA A 100 -9.62 -8.60 -13.79
CA ALA A 100 -8.95 -9.73 -14.40
C ALA A 100 -7.43 -9.52 -14.35
N GLU A 101 -6.65 -10.60 -14.18
CA GLU A 101 -5.20 -10.51 -14.05
C GLU A 101 -4.57 -9.86 -15.29
N GLU A 102 -5.06 -10.22 -16.47
CA GLU A 102 -4.66 -9.62 -17.74
C GLU A 102 -5.03 -8.14 -17.86
N ASP A 103 -5.91 -7.60 -17.01
CA ASP A 103 -6.35 -6.21 -17.04
C ASP A 103 -5.63 -5.32 -16.02
N ILE A 104 -4.82 -5.88 -15.11
CA ILE A 104 -4.13 -5.13 -14.03
C ILE A 104 -3.27 -3.99 -14.59
N TYR A 105 -2.66 -4.13 -15.77
CA TYR A 105 -1.86 -3.07 -16.39
C TYR A 105 -2.67 -1.79 -16.70
N LYS A 106 -3.99 -1.91 -16.88
CA LYS A 106 -4.88 -0.75 -17.12
C LYS A 106 -5.13 0.07 -15.85
N HIS A 107 -4.78 -0.50 -14.70
CA HIS A 107 -4.98 0.05 -13.37
C HIS A 107 -3.72 0.72 -12.81
N VAL A 108 -2.69 0.94 -13.64
CA VAL A 108 -1.46 1.62 -13.25
C VAL A 108 -1.73 3.09 -12.91
N ILE A 109 -1.17 3.56 -11.79
CA ILE A 109 -1.39 4.89 -11.23
C ILE A 109 -0.09 5.64 -10.97
N THR A 110 -0.18 6.97 -10.88
CA THR A 110 0.97 7.88 -10.68
C THR A 110 0.84 8.79 -9.46
N TRP A 111 -0.24 8.72 -8.70
CA TRP A 111 -0.54 9.64 -7.59
C TRP A 111 0.06 9.22 -6.23
N VAL A 112 0.87 8.15 -6.21
CA VAL A 112 1.52 7.57 -5.02
C VAL A 112 3.00 7.93 -4.89
N ASP A 113 3.49 8.77 -5.80
CA ASP A 113 4.91 9.12 -5.99
C ASP A 113 5.38 10.34 -5.19
#